data_AF-A0A2H0A0W0-F1
#
_entry.id   AF-A0A2H0A0W0-F1
#
_cell.length_a   1.000
_cell.length_b   1.000
_cell.length_c   1.000
_cell.angle_alpha   90.00
_cell.angle_beta   90.00
_cell.angle_gamma   90.00
#
_symmetry.space_group_name_H-M   'P 1'
#
loop_
_entity.id
_entity.type
_entity.pdbx_description
1 polymer ?
#
loop_
_entity_poly.entity_id
_entity_poly.type
_entity_poly.pdbx_seq_one_letter_code
_entity_poly.pdbx_strand_id
1 'polypeptide(L)'
;FTEVTAIHRDVREVDVKNLITGETYRESYDKIIMSPGAEPLKPPIPGIDLDSIFNLRNIPDSDRIKAFVDEKHPQSAVIVGGGFIGLEMAENLVVRGVKTSIVEKLDQVMPSLDFEMASFMSAHLKEKGVECILGDGIQSFSQENGRLTVHTENGRNLACDLAVLSIGVRPENRLARESGLEIGQKGGVKVGATMQTSDPDIYAVGDAVEVTDHVTGFRTMTPLAGPANKQGRIAADNVMGRRTTFRGTLGTSVVKMFDLTVASTGANERFLTANNIPYLVSYTHSGSHASYYPGAEMMAIKLFFSPSSG
;
A
#
# COMPACT_ATOMS: atom_id res chain seq x y z
N PHE A 1 21.95 0.02 -14.18
CA PHE A 1 20.53 -0.35 -13.97
C PHE A 1 20.17 -1.41 -14.99
N THR A 2 19.79 -2.60 -14.54
CA THR A 2 19.36 -3.71 -15.40
C THR A 2 17.90 -4.05 -15.11
N GLU A 3 17.19 -4.52 -16.13
CA GLU A 3 15.78 -4.94 -16.05
C GLU A 3 15.66 -6.34 -16.65
N VAL A 4 15.03 -7.27 -15.93
CA VAL A 4 14.67 -8.58 -16.48
C VAL A 4 13.40 -8.41 -17.32
N THR A 5 13.47 -8.78 -18.59
CA THR A 5 12.36 -8.57 -19.54
C THR A 5 11.55 -9.84 -19.80
N ALA A 6 12.15 -11.03 -19.68
CA ALA A 6 11.49 -12.32 -19.85
C ALA A 6 12.17 -13.42 -19.01
N ILE A 7 11.42 -14.49 -18.69
CA ILE A 7 11.91 -15.70 -18.02
C ILE A 7 11.59 -16.91 -18.91
N HIS A 8 12.63 -17.64 -19.33
CA HIS A 8 12.55 -18.83 -20.19
C HIS A 8 12.81 -20.09 -19.34
N ARG A 9 11.73 -20.72 -18.86
CA ARG A 9 11.78 -21.80 -17.86
C ARG A 9 12.33 -23.12 -18.38
N ASP A 10 12.10 -23.41 -19.66
CA ASP A 10 12.50 -24.63 -20.36
C ASP A 10 14.03 -24.73 -20.54
N VAL A 11 14.67 -23.60 -20.80
CA VAL A 11 16.14 -23.49 -20.96
C VAL A 11 16.84 -22.89 -19.73
N ARG A 12 16.09 -22.47 -18.71
CA ARG A 12 16.58 -21.85 -17.48
C ARG A 12 17.44 -20.61 -17.72
N GLU A 13 16.92 -19.70 -18.54
CA GLU A 13 17.54 -18.41 -18.85
C GLU A 13 16.58 -17.25 -18.59
N VAL A 14 17.11 -16.05 -18.36
CA VAL A 14 16.36 -14.79 -18.35
C VAL A 14 16.92 -13.84 -19.38
N ASP A 15 16.04 -13.10 -20.05
CA ASP A 15 16.46 -11.97 -20.89
C ASP A 15 16.63 -10.73 -19.99
N VAL A 16 17.77 -10.06 -20.11
CA VAL A 16 18.12 -8.88 -19.31
C VAL A 16 18.46 -7.72 -20.23
N LYS A 17 17.93 -6.53 -19.93
CA LYS A 17 18.26 -5.28 -20.59
C LYS A 17 19.05 -4.36 -19.66
N ASN A 18 20.21 -3.90 -20.08
CA ASN A 18 20.91 -2.81 -19.42
C ASN A 18 20.27 -1.47 -19.84
N LEU A 19 19.66 -0.77 -18.90
CA LEU A 19 18.94 0.48 -19.16
C LEU A 19 19.88 1.67 -19.42
N ILE A 20 21.18 1.55 -19.12
CA ILE A 20 22.18 2.59 -19.37
C ILE A 20 22.73 2.47 -20.80
N THR A 21 23.13 1.26 -21.20
CA THR A 21 23.78 1.01 -22.50
C THR A 21 22.79 0.62 -23.60
N GLY A 22 21.59 0.16 -23.23
CA GLY A 22 20.60 -0.42 -24.14
C GLY A 22 20.89 -1.86 -24.54
N GLU A 23 22.03 -2.43 -24.13
CA GLU A 23 22.43 -3.80 -24.43
C GLU A 23 21.46 -4.82 -23.81
N THR A 24 21.19 -5.88 -24.56
CA THR A 24 20.39 -7.03 -24.09
C THR A 24 21.24 -8.28 -24.11
N TYR A 25 21.15 -9.09 -23.06
CA TYR A 25 21.86 -10.36 -22.95
C TYR A 25 20.98 -11.40 -22.24
N ARG A 26 21.43 -12.66 -22.27
CA ARG A 26 20.81 -13.76 -21.53
C ARG A 26 21.69 -14.18 -20.36
N GLU A 27 21.05 -14.53 -19.26
CA GLU A 27 21.70 -15.05 -18.07
C GLU A 27 21.06 -16.38 -17.67
N SER A 28 21.87 -17.42 -17.52
CA SER A 28 21.42 -18.73 -17.05
C SER A 28 21.19 -18.74 -15.53
N TYR A 29 20.26 -19.56 -15.04
CA TYR A 29 20.02 -19.70 -13.61
C TYR A 29 19.84 -21.16 -13.17
N ASP A 30 20.26 -21.46 -11.95
CA ASP A 30 19.85 -22.68 -11.24
C ASP A 30 18.54 -22.46 -10.47
N LYS A 31 18.40 -21.27 -9.85
CA LYS A 31 17.23 -20.83 -9.09
C LYS A 31 16.97 -19.34 -9.31
N ILE A 32 15.72 -18.93 -9.29
CA ILE A 32 15.29 -17.50 -9.29
C ILE A 32 14.57 -17.18 -7.98
N ILE A 33 14.81 -15.99 -7.43
CA ILE A 33 13.94 -15.36 -6.42
C ILE A 33 13.35 -14.09 -7.02
N MET A 34 12.05 -14.10 -7.30
CA MET A 34 11.30 -12.96 -7.81
C MET A 34 10.86 -12.06 -6.64
N SER A 35 11.28 -10.80 -6.65
CA SER A 35 10.74 -9.78 -5.75
C SER A 35 10.53 -8.43 -6.47
N PRO A 36 9.70 -8.40 -7.54
CA PRO A 36 9.47 -7.16 -8.29
C PRO A 36 8.59 -6.15 -7.54
N GLY A 37 8.00 -6.56 -6.40
CA GLY A 37 7.15 -5.74 -5.56
C GLY A 37 5.78 -5.48 -6.19
N ALA A 38 5.27 -4.27 -5.96
CA ALA A 38 3.99 -3.81 -6.48
C ALA A 38 4.15 -2.42 -7.12
N GLU A 39 3.23 -2.09 -8.02
CA GLU A 39 3.20 -0.83 -8.74
C GLU A 39 2.00 0.02 -8.32
N PRO A 40 2.10 1.36 -8.28
CA PRO A 40 0.96 2.22 -8.00
C PRO A 40 -0.14 1.99 -9.02
N LEU A 41 -1.39 1.91 -8.54
CA LEU A 41 -2.54 1.81 -9.43
C LEU A 41 -2.70 3.09 -10.23
N LYS A 42 -2.78 2.94 -11.56
CA LYS A 42 -3.04 4.03 -12.50
C LYS A 42 -4.28 3.71 -13.35
N PRO A 43 -5.49 4.01 -12.86
CA PRO A 43 -6.72 3.84 -13.63
C PRO A 43 -6.74 4.81 -14.82
N PRO A 44 -7.47 4.50 -15.90
CA PRO A 44 -7.54 5.32 -17.09
C PRO A 44 -8.44 6.56 -16.87
N ILE A 45 -8.02 7.45 -15.96
CA ILE A 45 -8.71 8.70 -15.66
C ILE A 45 -8.22 9.77 -16.64
N PRO A 46 -9.11 10.50 -17.34
CA PRO A 46 -8.70 11.58 -18.23
C PRO A 46 -7.82 12.61 -17.52
N GLY A 47 -6.69 12.97 -18.12
CA GLY A 47 -5.75 13.96 -17.57
C GLY A 47 -4.84 13.46 -16.44
N ILE A 48 -4.85 12.16 -16.09
CA ILE A 48 -4.02 11.60 -15.01
C ILE A 48 -2.49 11.72 -15.26
N ASP A 49 -2.08 11.99 -16.50
CA ASP A 49 -0.69 12.11 -16.94
C ASP A 49 -0.13 13.55 -16.92
N LEU A 50 -0.89 14.52 -16.40
CA LEU A 50 -0.41 15.90 -16.28
C LEU A 50 0.82 15.99 -15.36
N ASP A 51 1.79 16.84 -15.70
CA ASP A 51 3.09 16.95 -15.00
C ASP A 51 2.99 17.31 -13.51
N SER A 52 1.89 17.94 -13.09
CA SER A 52 1.60 18.29 -11.69
C SER A 52 0.94 17.15 -10.90
N ILE A 53 0.83 15.95 -11.49
CA ILE A 53 0.27 14.76 -10.85
C ILE A 53 1.38 13.75 -10.61
N PHE A 54 1.51 13.32 -9.35
CA PHE A 54 2.59 12.46 -8.91
C PHE A 54 2.06 11.15 -8.33
N ASN A 55 2.91 10.13 -8.36
CA ASN A 55 2.81 8.91 -7.57
C ASN A 55 4.07 8.81 -6.70
N LEU A 56 4.07 7.96 -5.68
CA LEU A 56 5.24 7.71 -4.85
C LEU A 56 5.49 6.20 -4.69
N ARG A 57 6.57 5.69 -5.30
CA ARG A 57 7.05 4.31 -5.11
C ARG A 57 8.54 4.24 -4.79
N ASN A 58 9.36 5.08 -5.44
CA ASN A 58 10.80 4.99 -5.39
C ASN A 58 11.48 6.35 -5.16
N ILE A 59 12.81 6.36 -5.09
CA ILE A 59 13.60 7.58 -4.90
C ILE A 59 13.37 8.60 -6.02
N PRO A 60 13.44 8.23 -7.32
CA PRO A 60 13.09 9.17 -8.41
C PRO A 60 11.71 9.83 -8.26
N ASP A 61 10.69 9.11 -7.82
CA ASP A 61 9.38 9.70 -7.54
C ASP A 61 9.44 10.74 -6.42
N SER A 62 10.12 10.40 -5.32
CA SER A 62 10.31 11.30 -4.18
C SER A 62 11.08 12.57 -4.58
N ASP A 63 12.15 12.41 -5.36
CA ASP A 63 12.96 13.53 -5.87
C ASP A 63 12.14 14.46 -6.76
N ARG A 64 11.28 13.91 -7.64
CA ARG A 64 10.37 14.70 -8.48
C ARG A 64 9.38 15.52 -7.65
N ILE A 65 8.73 14.89 -6.66
CA ILE A 65 7.79 15.60 -5.78
C ILE A 65 8.53 16.68 -4.99
N LYS A 66 9.68 16.34 -4.41
CA LYS A 66 10.47 17.28 -3.61
C LYS A 66 10.96 18.46 -4.44
N ALA A 67 11.51 18.22 -5.62
CA ALA A 67 11.95 19.27 -6.54
C ALA A 67 10.78 20.18 -6.93
N PHE A 68 9.62 19.62 -7.26
CA PHE A 68 8.43 20.41 -7.55
C PHE A 68 8.03 21.31 -6.38
N VAL A 69 8.00 20.78 -5.16
CA VAL A 69 7.65 21.56 -3.96
C VAL A 69 8.69 22.65 -3.65
N ASP A 70 9.97 22.35 -3.84
CA ASP A 70 11.08 23.27 -3.55
C ASP A 70 11.19 24.39 -4.61
N GLU A 71 10.92 24.09 -5.88
CA GLU A 71 11.09 25.04 -6.99
C GLU A 71 9.82 25.84 -7.30
N LYS A 72 8.64 25.19 -7.22
CA LYS A 72 7.35 25.80 -7.59
C LYS A 72 6.61 26.41 -6.41
N HIS A 73 7.02 26.10 -5.18
CA HIS A 73 6.38 26.59 -3.95
C HIS A 73 4.83 26.48 -3.99
N PRO A 74 4.29 25.28 -4.23
CA PRO A 74 2.85 25.07 -4.34
C PRO A 74 2.16 25.52 -3.07
N GLN A 75 1.02 26.18 -3.22
CA GLN A 75 0.22 26.67 -2.10
C GLN A 75 -0.87 25.66 -1.72
N SER A 76 -1.24 24.77 -2.65
CA SER A 76 -2.33 23.83 -2.48
C SER A 76 -2.06 22.47 -3.14
N ALA A 77 -2.48 21.40 -2.46
CA ALA A 77 -2.34 20.03 -2.92
C ALA A 77 -3.63 19.22 -2.72
N VAL A 78 -3.87 18.28 -3.63
CA VAL A 78 -4.92 17.25 -3.50
C VAL A 78 -4.28 15.87 -3.42
N ILE A 79 -4.50 15.17 -2.31
CA ILE A 79 -4.16 13.75 -2.18
C ILE A 79 -5.37 12.94 -2.64
N VAL A 80 -5.14 12.00 -3.55
CA VAL A 80 -6.17 11.07 -4.02
C VAL A 80 -5.93 9.71 -3.36
N GLY A 81 -6.82 9.34 -2.45
CA GLY A 81 -6.74 8.12 -1.64
C GLY A 81 -6.30 8.40 -0.20
N GLY A 82 -7.09 7.91 0.76
CA GLY A 82 -6.93 8.07 2.20
C GLY A 82 -6.28 6.86 2.88
N GLY A 83 -5.48 6.07 2.15
CA GLY A 83 -4.65 5.01 2.73
C GLY A 83 -3.34 5.54 3.34
N PHE A 84 -2.52 4.63 3.89
CA PHE A 84 -1.24 4.94 4.56
C PHE A 84 -0.39 5.99 3.82
N ILE A 85 -0.04 5.71 2.56
CA ILE A 85 0.84 6.58 1.76
C ILE A 85 0.22 7.97 1.58
N GLY A 86 -1.09 8.04 1.32
CA GLY A 86 -1.81 9.30 1.13
C GLY A 86 -1.84 10.14 2.40
N LEU A 87 -2.05 9.50 3.55
CA LEU A 87 -2.03 10.15 4.86
C LEU A 87 -0.64 10.69 5.21
N GLU A 88 0.41 9.90 4.98
CA GLU A 88 1.80 10.34 5.18
C GLU A 88 2.17 11.50 4.25
N MET A 89 1.74 11.45 2.99
CA MET A 89 1.93 12.55 2.04
C MET A 89 1.18 13.81 2.45
N ALA A 90 -0.05 13.67 2.97
CA ALA A 90 -0.81 14.80 3.48
C ALA A 90 -0.10 15.46 4.66
N GLU A 91 0.39 14.69 5.65
CA GLU A 91 1.16 15.22 6.77
C GLU A 91 2.40 15.98 6.29
N ASN A 92 3.21 15.36 5.42
CA ASN A 92 4.46 15.95 4.94
C ASN A 92 4.22 17.26 4.15
N LEU A 93 3.16 17.34 3.35
CA LEU A 93 2.82 18.57 2.63
C LEU A 93 2.31 19.66 3.56
N VAL A 94 1.50 19.32 4.57
CA VAL A 94 1.07 20.27 5.60
C VAL A 94 2.25 20.81 6.39
N VAL A 95 3.22 19.96 6.78
CA VAL A 95 4.46 20.39 7.44
C VAL A 95 5.27 21.36 6.56
N ARG A 96 5.20 21.22 5.23
CA ARG A 96 5.81 22.14 4.26
C ARG A 96 5.00 23.42 4.03
N GLY A 97 3.88 23.62 4.73
CA GLY A 97 3.02 24.80 4.61
C GLY A 97 2.04 24.75 3.43
N VAL A 98 1.85 23.59 2.80
CA VAL A 98 0.95 23.41 1.66
C VAL A 98 -0.46 23.09 2.15
N LYS A 99 -1.46 23.88 1.75
CA LYS A 99 -2.87 23.60 2.07
C LYS A 99 -3.28 22.30 1.38
N THR A 100 -3.71 21.30 2.16
CA THR A 100 -3.92 19.95 1.63
C THR A 100 -5.37 19.49 1.82
N SER A 101 -5.95 18.93 0.76
CA SER A 101 -7.22 18.20 0.82
C SER A 101 -6.99 16.73 0.43
N ILE A 102 -7.73 15.81 1.05
CA ILE A 102 -7.75 14.39 0.72
C ILE A 102 -9.09 14.08 0.05
N VAL A 103 -9.07 13.44 -1.11
CA VAL A 103 -10.26 12.88 -1.75
C VAL A 103 -10.19 11.36 -1.66
N GLU A 104 -11.19 10.75 -1.04
CA GLU A 104 -11.30 9.31 -0.86
C GLU A 104 -12.67 8.83 -1.31
N LYS A 105 -12.67 7.76 -2.12
CA LYS A 105 -13.88 7.18 -2.68
C LYS A 105 -14.71 6.47 -1.62
N LEU A 106 -14.06 5.92 -0.60
CA LEU A 106 -14.72 5.35 0.56
C LEU A 106 -15.23 6.44 1.50
N ASP A 107 -16.16 6.06 2.37
CA ASP A 107 -16.75 6.92 3.40
C ASP A 107 -15.82 7.21 4.58
N GLN A 108 -14.62 6.63 4.60
CA GLN A 108 -13.59 6.82 5.61
C GLN A 108 -12.18 6.81 5.03
N VAL A 109 -11.28 7.50 5.71
CA VAL A 109 -9.83 7.31 5.60
C VAL A 109 -9.40 6.02 6.33
N MET A 110 -8.18 5.56 6.05
CA MET A 110 -7.56 4.36 6.63
C MET A 110 -8.48 3.12 6.60
N PRO A 111 -8.69 2.51 5.42
CA PRO A 111 -9.67 1.43 5.25
C PRO A 111 -9.34 0.13 6.01
N SER A 112 -8.15 0.03 6.63
CA SER A 112 -7.78 -1.07 7.51
C SER A 112 -8.46 -1.00 8.89
N LEU A 113 -8.92 0.20 9.30
CA LEU A 113 -9.74 0.39 10.49
C LEU A 113 -11.22 0.27 10.16
N ASP A 114 -12.03 0.09 11.20
CA ASP A 114 -13.46 0.30 11.12
C ASP A 114 -13.83 1.77 11.29
N PHE A 115 -15.01 2.13 10.83
CA PHE A 115 -15.46 3.50 10.63
C PHE A 115 -15.37 4.35 11.90
N GLU A 116 -15.81 3.83 13.05
CA GLU A 116 -15.79 4.55 14.32
C GLU A 116 -14.36 4.79 14.83
N MET A 117 -13.41 3.89 14.52
CA MET A 117 -12.00 4.10 14.85
C MET A 117 -11.34 5.10 13.89
N ALA A 118 -11.68 5.05 12.60
CA ALA A 118 -11.20 6.02 11.61
C ALA A 118 -11.73 7.44 11.87
N SER A 119 -12.88 7.57 12.55
CA SER A 119 -13.48 8.87 12.88
C SER A 119 -12.59 9.76 13.74
N PHE A 120 -11.82 9.17 14.67
CA PHE A 120 -10.82 9.91 15.45
C PHE A 120 -9.75 10.54 14.55
N MET A 121 -9.31 9.80 13.54
CA MET A 121 -8.31 10.29 12.61
C MET A 121 -8.88 11.35 11.67
N SER A 122 -10.11 11.20 11.18
CA SER A 122 -10.81 12.22 10.39
C SER A 122 -10.97 13.53 11.17
N ALA A 123 -11.32 13.46 12.46
CA ALA A 123 -11.43 14.63 13.32
C ALA A 123 -10.06 15.32 13.50
N HIS A 124 -9.00 14.54 13.74
CA HIS A 124 -7.64 15.06 13.89
C HIS A 124 -7.10 15.70 12.61
N LEU A 125 -7.33 15.08 11.45
CA LEU A 125 -6.97 15.66 10.14
C LEU A 125 -7.62 17.04 9.96
N LYS A 126 -8.91 17.16 10.30
CA LYS A 126 -9.64 18.42 10.24
C LYS A 126 -9.07 19.47 11.21
N GLU A 127 -8.71 19.08 12.43
CA GLU A 127 -8.04 19.96 13.41
C GLU A 127 -6.72 20.51 12.84
N LYS A 128 -5.99 19.69 12.10
CA LYS A 128 -4.73 20.08 11.42
C LYS A 128 -4.94 20.81 10.11
N GLY A 129 -6.17 21.19 9.78
CA GLY A 129 -6.51 21.97 8.59
C GLY A 129 -6.55 21.17 7.29
N VAL A 130 -6.56 19.83 7.37
CA VAL A 130 -6.73 18.95 6.20
C VAL A 130 -8.21 18.72 5.94
N GLU A 131 -8.67 19.10 4.76
CA GLU A 131 -10.04 18.83 4.32
C GLU A 131 -10.15 17.39 3.83
N CYS A 132 -11.04 16.59 4.42
CA CYS A 132 -11.33 15.23 3.95
C CYS A 132 -12.65 15.21 3.16
N ILE A 133 -12.56 14.90 1.87
CA ILE A 133 -13.68 14.74 0.94
C ILE A 133 -13.87 13.24 0.75
N LEU A 134 -14.76 12.67 1.57
CA LEU A 134 -15.04 11.24 1.65
C LEU A 134 -16.27 10.87 0.82
N GLY A 135 -16.36 9.62 0.39
CA GLY A 135 -17.47 9.12 -0.44
C GLY A 135 -17.49 9.71 -1.84
N ASP A 136 -16.34 10.19 -2.35
CA ASP A 136 -16.24 10.88 -3.64
C ASP A 136 -15.00 10.38 -4.40
N GLY A 137 -15.22 9.88 -5.61
CA GLY A 137 -14.15 9.42 -6.48
C GLY A 137 -13.60 10.53 -7.37
N ILE A 138 -12.50 10.25 -8.08
CA ILE A 138 -11.98 11.16 -9.11
C ILE A 138 -12.59 10.79 -10.46
N GLN A 139 -13.16 11.77 -11.13
CA GLN A 139 -13.70 11.65 -12.48
C GLN A 139 -12.67 11.99 -13.55
N SER A 140 -11.95 13.12 -13.39
CA SER A 140 -10.96 13.59 -14.36
C SER A 140 -10.03 14.64 -13.75
N PHE A 141 -8.96 14.94 -14.47
CA PHE A 141 -8.06 16.05 -14.21
C PHE A 141 -8.03 16.96 -15.42
N SER A 142 -7.94 18.28 -15.19
CA SER A 142 -7.72 19.27 -16.24
C SER A 142 -6.67 20.28 -15.79
N GLN A 143 -6.09 21.00 -16.74
CA GLN A 143 -5.17 22.08 -16.46
C GLN A 143 -5.57 23.33 -17.25
N GLU A 144 -5.80 24.42 -16.54
CA GLU A 144 -6.18 25.71 -17.12
C GLU A 144 -5.25 26.80 -16.58
N ASN A 145 -4.68 27.62 -17.47
CA ASN A 145 -3.73 28.68 -17.10
C ASN A 145 -2.56 28.18 -16.22
N GLY A 146 -2.12 26.93 -16.44
CA GLY A 146 -1.04 26.30 -15.68
C GLY A 146 -1.46 25.70 -14.33
N ARG A 147 -2.70 25.88 -13.89
CA ARG A 147 -3.20 25.35 -12.61
C ARG A 147 -4.00 24.07 -12.80
N LEU A 148 -3.75 23.08 -11.95
CA LEU A 148 -4.44 21.79 -11.96
C LEU A 148 -5.85 21.94 -11.36
N THR A 149 -6.84 21.30 -11.96
CA THR A 149 -8.16 21.10 -11.37
C THR A 149 -8.47 19.61 -11.30
N VAL A 150 -8.80 19.14 -10.09
CA VAL A 150 -9.27 17.78 -9.84
C VAL A 150 -10.80 17.79 -9.85
N HIS A 151 -11.40 17.03 -10.75
CA HIS A 151 -12.85 16.89 -10.88
C HIS A 151 -13.30 15.59 -10.21
N THR A 152 -14.25 15.69 -9.29
CA THR A 152 -14.77 14.53 -8.56
C THR A 152 -16.03 13.96 -9.21
N GLU A 153 -16.34 12.70 -8.89
CA GLU A 153 -17.53 12.00 -9.40
C GLU A 153 -18.83 12.71 -8.96
N ASN A 154 -18.85 13.32 -7.76
CA ASN A 154 -19.99 14.09 -7.26
C ASN A 154 -20.02 15.56 -7.74
N GLY A 155 -19.15 15.94 -8.68
CA GLY A 155 -19.18 17.24 -9.35
C GLY A 155 -18.45 18.37 -8.62
N ARG A 156 -17.59 18.07 -7.63
CA ARG A 156 -16.69 19.08 -7.06
C ARG A 156 -15.52 19.33 -7.98
N ASN A 157 -15.08 20.59 -8.01
CA ASN A 157 -13.88 21.02 -8.74
C ASN A 157 -12.88 21.59 -7.72
N LEU A 158 -11.73 20.96 -7.59
CA LEU A 158 -10.69 21.34 -6.64
C LEU A 158 -9.48 21.89 -7.41
N ALA A 159 -9.34 23.21 -7.44
CA ALA A 159 -8.19 23.85 -8.05
C ALA A 159 -6.98 23.78 -7.12
N CYS A 160 -5.91 23.12 -7.56
CA CYS A 160 -4.68 22.91 -6.79
C CYS A 160 -3.42 23.12 -7.65
N ASP A 161 -2.26 23.11 -7.01
CA ASP A 161 -0.97 23.27 -7.68
C ASP A 161 -0.30 21.90 -7.94
N LEU A 162 -0.63 20.88 -7.13
CA LEU A 162 -0.23 19.50 -7.35
C LEU A 162 -1.28 18.50 -6.87
N ALA A 163 -1.23 17.29 -7.42
CA ALA A 163 -1.94 16.14 -6.88
C ALA A 163 -1.01 14.94 -6.67
N VAL A 164 -1.29 14.13 -5.64
CA VAL A 164 -0.57 12.88 -5.39
C VAL A 164 -1.56 11.72 -5.40
N LEU A 165 -1.33 10.75 -6.26
CA LEU A 165 -2.11 9.54 -6.40
C LEU A 165 -1.62 8.48 -5.40
N SER A 166 -2.49 8.11 -4.47
CA SER A 166 -2.28 7.09 -3.44
C SER A 166 -3.50 6.15 -3.32
N ILE A 167 -3.96 5.65 -4.47
CA ILE A 167 -5.15 4.81 -4.60
C ILE A 167 -4.87 3.30 -4.51
N GLY A 168 -3.75 2.94 -3.89
CA GLY A 168 -3.31 1.56 -3.72
C GLY A 168 -2.30 1.09 -4.78
N VAL A 169 -1.88 -0.17 -4.62
CA VAL A 169 -0.86 -0.81 -5.46
C VAL A 169 -1.38 -2.13 -6.03
N ARG A 170 -0.78 -2.57 -7.12
CA ARG A 170 -1.03 -3.88 -7.75
C ARG A 170 0.26 -4.69 -7.77
N PRO A 171 0.23 -6.00 -7.46
CA PRO A 171 1.42 -6.84 -7.60
C PRO A 171 1.99 -6.74 -9.02
N GLU A 172 3.31 -6.57 -9.13
CA GLU A 172 4.00 -6.75 -10.40
C GLU A 172 4.06 -8.27 -10.64
N ASN A 173 3.28 -8.73 -11.61
CA ASN A 173 3.15 -10.14 -11.94
C ASN A 173 3.40 -10.42 -13.42
N ARG A 174 3.91 -9.45 -14.20
CA ARG A 174 4.00 -9.57 -15.66
C ARG A 174 4.90 -10.74 -16.03
N LEU A 175 6.11 -10.77 -15.48
CA LEU A 175 7.09 -11.83 -15.73
C LEU A 175 6.58 -13.20 -15.30
N ALA A 176 5.86 -13.27 -14.17
CA ALA A 176 5.30 -14.52 -13.68
C ALA A 176 4.21 -15.05 -14.63
N ARG A 177 3.29 -14.18 -15.06
CA ARG A 177 2.22 -14.55 -15.99
C ARG A 177 2.74 -14.94 -17.37
N GLU A 178 3.67 -14.16 -17.91
CA GLU A 178 4.27 -14.40 -19.24
C GLU A 178 5.12 -15.68 -19.27
N SER A 179 5.73 -16.06 -18.15
CA SER A 179 6.43 -17.36 -17.99
C SER A 179 5.52 -18.51 -17.56
N GLY A 180 4.19 -18.31 -17.50
CA GLY A 180 3.22 -19.35 -17.19
C GLY A 180 3.27 -19.85 -15.74
N LEU A 181 3.70 -19.02 -14.79
CA LEU A 181 3.55 -19.29 -13.36
C LEU A 181 2.10 -19.06 -12.92
N GLU A 182 1.65 -19.82 -11.92
CA GLU A 182 0.31 -19.66 -11.37
C GLU A 182 0.13 -18.30 -10.69
N ILE A 183 -0.94 -17.60 -11.06
CA ILE A 183 -1.37 -16.34 -10.43
C ILE A 183 -2.59 -16.62 -9.57
N GLY A 184 -2.57 -16.13 -8.33
CA GLY A 184 -3.68 -16.25 -7.39
C GLY A 184 -4.86 -15.37 -7.76
N GLN A 185 -6.01 -15.59 -7.12
CA GLN A 185 -7.24 -14.84 -7.41
C GLN A 185 -7.13 -13.35 -7.04
N LYS A 186 -6.21 -13.00 -6.12
CA LYS A 186 -5.92 -11.61 -5.76
C LYS A 186 -4.91 -10.95 -6.69
N GLY A 187 -4.45 -11.65 -7.73
CA GLY A 187 -3.51 -11.16 -8.73
C GLY A 187 -2.03 -11.31 -8.35
N GLY A 188 -1.70 -11.72 -7.12
CA GLY A 188 -0.31 -12.01 -6.74
C GLY A 188 0.16 -13.35 -7.29
N VAL A 189 1.48 -13.51 -7.45
CA VAL A 189 2.08 -14.81 -7.78
C VAL A 189 1.72 -15.81 -6.68
N LYS A 190 1.19 -16.97 -7.06
CA LYS A 190 0.79 -18.00 -6.10
C LYS A 190 2.03 -18.74 -5.60
N VAL A 191 2.23 -18.70 -4.29
CA VAL A 191 3.32 -19.40 -3.62
C VAL A 191 2.83 -20.32 -2.51
N GLY A 192 3.59 -21.39 -2.26
CA GLY A 192 3.43 -22.26 -1.10
C GLY A 192 4.07 -21.67 0.17
N ALA A 193 3.97 -22.39 1.30
CA ALA A 193 4.54 -21.94 2.58
C ALA A 193 6.08 -21.76 2.55
N THR A 194 6.77 -22.40 1.60
CA THR A 194 8.21 -22.28 1.37
C THR A 194 8.59 -21.12 0.42
N MET A 195 7.64 -20.29 0.01
CA MET A 195 7.79 -19.20 -0.98
C MET A 195 8.10 -19.66 -2.41
N GLN A 196 8.01 -20.97 -2.67
CA GLN A 196 8.16 -21.55 -4.00
C GLN A 196 6.90 -21.30 -4.84
N THR A 197 7.07 -20.99 -6.12
CA THR A 197 6.00 -20.82 -7.10
C THR A 197 5.52 -22.19 -7.63
N SER A 198 4.69 -22.19 -8.68
CA SER A 198 4.33 -23.42 -9.41
C SER A 198 5.53 -24.07 -10.14
N ASP A 199 6.66 -23.36 -10.28
CA ASP A 199 7.92 -23.92 -10.73
C ASP A 199 8.87 -24.18 -9.55
N PRO A 200 9.48 -25.37 -9.43
CA PRO A 200 10.37 -25.71 -8.31
C PRO A 200 11.71 -24.98 -8.29
N ASP A 201 12.09 -24.34 -9.39
CA ASP A 201 13.31 -23.57 -9.49
C ASP A 201 13.06 -22.06 -9.34
N ILE A 202 11.80 -21.63 -9.18
CA ILE A 202 11.43 -20.22 -9.02
C ILE A 202 10.70 -19.99 -7.70
N TYR A 203 11.21 -19.06 -6.91
CA TYR A 203 10.60 -18.54 -5.70
C TYR A 203 10.08 -17.13 -5.96
N ALA A 204 9.08 -16.70 -5.20
CA ALA A 204 8.60 -15.32 -5.23
C ALA A 204 8.30 -14.81 -3.81
N VAL A 205 8.57 -13.53 -3.56
CA VAL A 205 8.44 -12.90 -2.23
C VAL A 205 8.01 -11.44 -2.32
N GLY A 206 7.53 -10.89 -1.21
CA GLY A 206 7.15 -9.49 -1.06
C GLY A 206 5.79 -9.16 -1.65
N ASP A 207 5.61 -7.91 -2.05
CA ASP A 207 4.31 -7.37 -2.46
C ASP A 207 3.75 -8.00 -3.74
N ALA A 208 4.58 -8.77 -4.47
CA ALA A 208 4.20 -9.48 -5.67
C ALA A 208 3.43 -10.78 -5.40
N VAL A 209 3.44 -11.31 -4.18
CA VAL A 209 2.91 -12.65 -3.89
C VAL A 209 1.62 -12.65 -3.07
N GLU A 210 0.77 -13.63 -3.37
CA GLU A 210 -0.42 -13.93 -2.56
C GLU A 210 -0.03 -14.86 -1.41
N VAL A 211 -0.36 -14.45 -0.18
CA VAL A 211 -0.06 -15.20 1.05
C VAL A 211 -1.34 -15.59 1.79
N THR A 212 -1.19 -16.32 2.89
CA THR A 212 -2.30 -16.68 3.77
C THR A 212 -2.36 -15.71 4.95
N ASP A 213 -3.55 -15.19 5.24
CA ASP A 213 -3.84 -14.48 6.48
C ASP A 213 -3.79 -15.44 7.67
N HIS A 214 -3.04 -15.10 8.71
CA HIS A 214 -2.77 -15.99 9.83
C HIS A 214 -4.00 -16.21 10.72
N VAL A 215 -4.89 -15.22 10.82
CA VAL A 215 -6.08 -15.29 11.68
C VAL A 215 -7.18 -16.08 11.02
N THR A 216 -7.44 -15.80 9.74
CA THR A 216 -8.64 -16.25 9.03
C THR A 216 -8.37 -17.41 8.08
N GLY A 217 -7.11 -17.65 7.72
CA GLY A 217 -6.70 -18.69 6.76
C GLY A 217 -7.00 -18.36 5.29
N PHE A 218 -7.63 -17.21 5.01
CA PHE A 218 -7.93 -16.78 3.65
C PHE A 218 -6.68 -16.32 2.92
N ARG A 219 -6.73 -16.37 1.59
CA ARG A 219 -5.69 -15.81 0.73
C ARG A 219 -5.81 -14.28 0.69
N THR A 220 -4.67 -13.61 0.83
CA THR A 220 -4.59 -12.15 0.93
C THR A 220 -3.32 -11.61 0.28
N MET A 221 -3.34 -10.30 0.01
CA MET A 221 -2.17 -9.50 -0.36
C MET A 221 -1.85 -8.59 0.81
N THR A 222 -0.60 -8.57 1.27
CA THR A 222 -0.17 -7.69 2.36
C THR A 222 1.13 -7.00 1.95
N PRO A 223 1.04 -5.89 1.21
CA PRO A 223 2.20 -5.16 0.73
C PRO A 223 2.84 -4.37 1.89
N LEU A 224 3.59 -5.09 2.74
CA LEU A 224 4.25 -4.55 3.92
C LEU A 224 5.70 -5.06 3.99
N ALA A 225 6.61 -4.17 4.36
CA ALA A 225 8.05 -4.45 4.37
C ALA A 225 8.45 -5.57 5.34
N GLY A 226 7.79 -5.68 6.50
CA GLY A 226 8.09 -6.72 7.49
C GLY A 226 7.89 -8.14 6.95
N PRO A 227 6.70 -8.48 6.43
CA PRO A 227 6.47 -9.72 5.68
C PRO A 227 7.46 -9.93 4.53
N ALA A 228 7.70 -8.93 3.67
CA ALA A 228 8.62 -9.06 2.54
C ALA A 228 10.03 -9.48 2.95
N ASN A 229 10.60 -8.84 3.98
CA ASN A 229 11.92 -9.19 4.53
C ASN A 229 11.96 -10.63 5.06
N LYS A 230 10.94 -11.06 5.81
CA LYS A 230 10.85 -12.43 6.34
C LYS A 230 10.75 -13.46 5.21
N GLN A 231 9.93 -13.17 4.20
CA GLN A 231 9.73 -14.04 3.04
C GLN A 231 11.02 -14.19 2.23
N GLY A 232 11.76 -13.09 1.99
CA GLY A 232 13.07 -13.13 1.31
C GLY A 232 14.07 -14.05 2.02
N ARG A 233 14.16 -13.94 3.36
CA ARG A 233 14.99 -14.86 4.16
C ARG A 233 14.55 -16.32 4.02
N ILE A 234 13.25 -16.59 4.06
CA ILE A 234 12.68 -17.95 3.92
C ILE A 234 12.97 -18.51 2.52
N ALA A 235 12.80 -17.72 1.46
CA ALA A 235 13.12 -18.13 0.10
C ALA A 235 14.61 -18.49 -0.04
N ALA A 236 15.51 -17.66 0.51
CA ALA A 236 16.95 -17.94 0.51
C ALA A 236 17.28 -19.22 1.28
N ASP A 237 16.71 -19.42 2.48
CA ASP A 237 16.86 -20.65 3.25
C ASP A 237 16.45 -21.88 2.41
N ASN A 238 15.32 -21.79 1.70
CA ASN A 238 14.76 -22.91 0.94
C ASN A 238 15.47 -23.17 -0.39
N VAL A 239 16.00 -22.14 -1.04
CA VAL A 239 16.94 -22.27 -2.16
C VAL A 239 18.16 -23.11 -1.73
N MET A 240 18.64 -22.91 -0.51
CA MET A 240 19.77 -23.66 0.07
C MET A 240 19.36 -25.02 0.68
N GLY A 241 18.16 -25.53 0.37
CA GLY A 241 17.69 -26.83 0.82
C GLY A 241 17.26 -26.89 2.28
N ARG A 242 17.17 -25.75 2.97
CA ARG A 242 16.49 -25.70 4.28
C ARG A 242 14.99 -25.85 4.08
N ARG A 243 14.27 -26.27 5.12
CA ARG A 243 12.81 -26.49 5.08
C ARG A 243 12.10 -25.50 5.99
N THR A 244 12.23 -24.22 5.68
CA THR A 244 11.62 -23.13 6.46
C THR A 244 10.29 -22.71 5.86
N THR A 245 9.35 -22.29 6.70
CA THR A 245 7.99 -21.96 6.28
C THR A 245 7.54 -20.59 6.76
N PHE A 246 6.83 -19.89 5.89
CA PHE A 246 6.11 -18.66 6.20
C PHE A 246 4.77 -19.03 6.83
N ARG A 247 4.50 -18.49 8.04
CA ARG A 247 3.32 -18.85 8.86
C ARG A 247 2.08 -18.02 8.55
N GLY A 248 2.10 -17.29 7.44
CA GLY A 248 1.09 -16.30 7.10
C GLY A 248 1.41 -14.92 7.68
N THR A 249 0.51 -13.98 7.41
CA THR A 249 0.62 -12.57 7.79
C THR A 249 -0.51 -12.18 8.74
N LEU A 250 -0.24 -11.28 9.68
CA LEU A 250 -1.25 -10.69 10.54
C LEU A 250 -1.77 -9.34 10.01
N GLY A 251 -1.16 -8.80 8.95
CA GLY A 251 -1.49 -7.45 8.48
C GLY A 251 -1.20 -6.35 9.51
N THR A 252 -0.28 -6.59 10.45
CA THR A 252 0.08 -5.59 11.48
C THR A 252 0.67 -4.34 10.82
N SER A 253 0.05 -3.20 11.08
CA SER A 253 0.42 -1.92 10.49
C SER A 253 0.28 -0.81 11.52
N VAL A 254 1.13 0.21 11.41
CA VAL A 254 1.10 1.42 12.23
C VAL A 254 1.40 2.62 11.34
N VAL A 255 0.71 3.73 11.57
CA VAL A 255 0.92 5.00 10.88
C VAL A 255 0.94 6.12 11.91
N LYS A 256 1.85 7.07 11.71
CA LYS A 256 1.86 8.35 12.41
C LYS A 256 0.97 9.30 11.61
N MET A 257 0.06 9.99 12.30
CA MET A 257 -0.78 11.01 11.71
C MET A 257 -0.73 12.25 12.59
N PHE A 258 0.19 13.16 12.28
CA PHE A 258 0.58 14.27 13.13
C PHE A 258 0.94 13.76 14.54
N ASP A 259 0.14 14.12 15.54
CA ASP A 259 0.36 13.72 16.94
C ASP A 259 -0.24 12.35 17.29
N LEU A 260 -1.06 11.76 16.41
CA LEU A 260 -1.66 10.46 16.64
C LEU A 260 -0.77 9.32 16.16
N THR A 261 -0.81 8.22 16.91
CA THR A 261 -0.33 6.90 16.46
C THR A 261 -1.53 6.01 16.25
N VAL A 262 -1.67 5.50 15.03
CA VAL A 262 -2.81 4.67 14.63
C VAL A 262 -2.29 3.31 14.21
N ALA A 263 -2.79 2.24 14.83
CA ALA A 263 -2.32 0.88 14.58
C ALA A 263 -3.47 -0.12 14.45
N SER A 264 -3.25 -1.18 13.67
CA SER A 264 -4.19 -2.29 13.49
C SER A 264 -3.44 -3.59 13.25
N THR A 265 -4.07 -4.71 13.62
CA THR A 265 -3.58 -6.05 13.32
C THR A 265 -4.76 -7.03 13.25
N GLY A 266 -4.67 -8.06 12.42
CA GLY A 266 -5.73 -9.04 12.21
C GLY A 266 -6.83 -8.55 11.27
N ALA A 267 -8.01 -9.16 11.38
CA ALA A 267 -9.18 -8.83 10.57
C ALA A 267 -10.02 -7.72 11.23
N ASN A 268 -10.60 -6.85 10.40
CA ASN A 268 -11.54 -5.83 10.83
C ASN A 268 -13.00 -6.31 10.69
N GLU A 269 -13.94 -5.51 11.20
CA GLU A 269 -15.36 -5.88 11.26
C GLU A 269 -15.92 -6.17 9.88
N ARG A 270 -15.65 -5.28 8.91
CA ARG A 270 -16.11 -5.44 7.53
C ARG A 270 -15.69 -6.79 6.93
N PHE A 271 -14.45 -7.22 7.17
CA PHE A 271 -13.98 -8.53 6.69
C PHE A 271 -14.71 -9.68 7.39
N LEU A 272 -14.81 -9.63 8.72
CA LEU A 272 -15.45 -10.68 9.51
C LEU A 272 -16.93 -10.87 9.12
N THR A 273 -17.67 -9.76 9.02
CA THR A 273 -19.08 -9.76 8.58
C THR A 273 -19.22 -10.30 7.16
N ALA A 274 -18.41 -9.83 6.20
CA ALA A 274 -18.51 -10.25 4.80
C ALA A 274 -18.22 -11.76 4.61
N ASN A 275 -17.46 -12.37 5.52
CA ASN A 275 -17.12 -13.79 5.48
C ASN A 275 -17.91 -14.64 6.49
N ASN A 276 -18.95 -14.08 7.11
CA ASN A 276 -19.80 -14.76 8.10
C ASN A 276 -19.00 -15.41 9.25
N ILE A 277 -17.93 -14.76 9.70
CA ILE A 277 -17.12 -15.22 10.84
C ILE A 277 -17.74 -14.63 12.12
N PRO A 278 -18.23 -15.43 13.09
CA PRO A 278 -18.81 -14.90 14.32
C PRO A 278 -17.76 -14.21 15.20
N TYR A 279 -18.07 -13.01 15.69
CA TYR A 279 -17.19 -12.22 16.56
C TYR A 279 -17.99 -11.46 17.63
N LEU A 280 -17.31 -11.10 18.71
CA LEU A 280 -17.71 -10.06 19.66
C LEU A 280 -16.72 -8.90 19.60
N VAL A 281 -17.16 -7.72 20.04
CA VAL A 281 -16.35 -6.49 20.05
C VAL A 281 -16.28 -5.93 21.46
N SER A 282 -15.08 -5.51 21.87
CA SER A 282 -14.87 -4.71 23.08
C SER A 282 -14.18 -3.39 22.70
N TYR A 283 -14.63 -2.31 23.33
CA TYR A 283 -14.01 -0.99 23.22
C TYR A 283 -13.52 -0.57 24.60
N THR A 284 -12.27 -0.12 24.67
CA THR A 284 -11.71 0.45 25.89
C THR A 284 -11.07 1.79 25.61
N HIS A 285 -11.27 2.74 26.52
CA HIS A 285 -10.61 4.03 26.55
C HIS A 285 -9.86 4.14 27.87
N SER A 286 -8.56 3.82 27.85
CA SER A 286 -7.71 3.81 29.04
C SER A 286 -6.55 4.78 28.88
N GLY A 287 -6.01 5.28 29.99
CA GLY A 287 -4.79 6.09 29.95
C GLY A 287 -3.58 5.29 29.48
N SER A 288 -2.69 5.94 28.72
CA SER A 288 -1.40 5.38 28.27
C SER A 288 -0.52 4.92 29.44
N HIS A 289 -0.65 5.61 30.58
CA HIS A 289 0.00 5.30 31.85
C HIS A 289 -0.86 5.81 33.02
N ALA A 290 -0.35 5.71 34.25
CA ALA A 290 -1.07 6.13 35.46
C ALA A 290 -1.54 7.59 35.39
N SER A 291 -2.85 7.82 35.54
CA SER A 291 -3.49 9.12 35.26
C SER A 291 -3.06 10.28 36.16
N TYR A 292 -2.50 9.99 37.34
CA TYR A 292 -1.96 11.02 38.23
C TYR A 292 -0.59 11.54 37.78
N TYR A 293 0.10 10.86 36.87
CA TYR A 293 1.40 11.29 36.35
C TYR A 293 1.21 12.16 35.10
N PRO A 294 1.88 13.33 34.99
CA PRO A 294 1.70 14.25 33.87
C PRO A 294 1.88 13.61 32.48
N GLY A 295 1.14 14.10 31.49
CA GLY A 295 1.25 13.68 30.09
C GLY A 295 0.56 12.36 29.75
N ALA A 296 -0.38 11.88 30.59
CA ALA A 296 -1.19 10.71 30.26
C ALA A 296 -2.17 11.03 29.13
N GLU A 297 -2.14 10.23 28.06
CA GLU A 297 -3.02 10.36 26.90
C GLU A 297 -4.03 9.21 26.88
N MET A 298 -5.21 9.45 26.31
CA MET A 298 -6.23 8.41 26.18
C MET A 298 -5.93 7.50 24.99
N MET A 299 -5.91 6.19 25.21
CA MET A 299 -5.78 5.17 24.18
C MET A 299 -7.15 4.54 23.90
N ALA A 300 -7.61 4.66 22.66
CA ALA A 300 -8.79 3.94 22.17
C ALA A 300 -8.36 2.59 21.58
N ILE A 301 -8.86 1.50 22.14
CA ILE A 301 -8.60 0.13 21.66
C ILE A 301 -9.93 -0.52 21.31
N LYS A 302 -10.03 -1.02 20.07
CA LYS A 302 -11.09 -1.93 19.61
C LYS A 302 -10.51 -3.34 19.51
N LEU A 303 -11.16 -4.30 20.14
CA LEU A 303 -10.77 -5.70 20.14
C LEU A 303 -11.89 -6.57 19.58
N PHE A 304 -11.53 -7.43 18.62
CA PHE A 304 -12.37 -8.52 18.12
C PHE A 304 -11.93 -9.84 18.73
N PHE A 305 -12.88 -10.68 19.13
CA PHE A 305 -12.60 -12.01 19.67
C PHE A 305 -13.72 -12.99 19.39
N SER A 306 -13.41 -14.29 19.47
CA SER A 306 -14.38 -15.35 19.21
C SER A 306 -15.36 -15.47 20.39
N PRO A 307 -16.68 -15.53 20.15
CA PRO A 307 -17.64 -15.77 21.24
C PRO A 307 -17.45 -17.13 21.92
N SER A 308 -16.83 -18.11 21.26
CA SER A 308 -16.69 -19.49 21.76
C SER A 308 -15.31 -19.81 22.34
N SER A 309 -14.25 -19.15 21.87
CA SER A 309 -12.87 -19.49 22.23
C SER A 309 -12.04 -18.36 22.84
N GLY A 310 -12.61 -17.16 22.93
CA GLY A 310 -11.88 -15.94 23.32
C GLY A 310 -11.01 -15.40 22.21
#